data_AF-A0A0X1S0R0-F1
#
_entry.id   AF-A0A0X1S0R0-F1
#
_cell.length_a   1.000
_cell.length_b   1.000
_cell.length_c   1.000
_cell.angle_alpha   90.00
_cell.angle_beta   90.00
_cell.angle_gamma   90.00
#
_symmetry.space_group_name_H-M   'P 1'
#
loop_
_entity.id
_entity.type
_entity.pdbx_description
1 polymer ?
#
loop_
_entity_poly.entity_id
_entity_poly.type
_entity_poly.pdbx_seq_one_letter_code
_entity_poly.pdbx_strand_id
1 'polypeptide(L)'
;MLVIKKLIPFAIIILLVLSVLYVIFSGKSEKTMEVPSGKEFISVQVQTIENNKEVKSKTVTLTDKEKMDEILRAVDGLKTKQSTITNTEKEIKDVDSYFFYFENKKERDPRKPFPYSFFITEKGYIYYTHNAINSLDTPQRTVEAHPDVLKKLKEITGVQ
;
A
#
# COMPACT_ATOMS: atom_id res chain seq x y z
N MET A 1 -5.41 -46.46 37.73
CA MET A 1 -6.15 -46.20 36.47
C MET A 1 -7.25 -45.12 36.61
N LEU A 2 -7.22 -44.25 37.64
CA LEU A 2 -8.28 -43.26 37.93
C LEU A 2 -7.86 -41.79 37.70
N VAL A 3 -6.56 -41.50 37.67
CA VAL A 3 -6.03 -40.13 37.51
C VAL A 3 -6.14 -39.65 36.06
N ILE A 4 -5.94 -40.54 35.09
CA ILE A 4 -5.97 -40.22 33.65
C ILE A 4 -7.36 -39.75 33.22
N LYS A 5 -8.44 -40.33 33.76
CA LYS A 5 -9.83 -39.97 33.38
C LYS A 5 -10.25 -38.56 33.82
N LYS A 6 -9.64 -37.99 34.87
CA LYS A 6 -9.93 -36.63 35.36
C LYS A 6 -9.13 -35.53 34.64
N LEU A 7 -8.04 -35.90 33.97
CA LEU A 7 -7.19 -34.95 33.21
C LEU A 7 -7.71 -34.72 31.78
N ILE A 8 -8.45 -35.67 31.22
CA ILE A 8 -9.07 -35.57 29.88
C ILE A 8 -9.97 -34.32 29.73
N PRO A 9 -10.92 -34.01 30.64
CA PRO A 9 -11.74 -32.80 30.50
C PRO A 9 -10.91 -31.51 30.61
N PHE A 10 -9.84 -31.52 31.41
CA PHE A 10 -8.96 -30.37 31.57
C PHE A 10 -8.12 -30.10 30.32
N ALA A 11 -7.62 -31.17 29.68
CA ALA A 11 -6.90 -31.09 28.41
C ALA A 11 -7.80 -30.60 27.27
N ILE A 12 -9.08 -30.99 27.24
CA ILE A 12 -10.05 -30.52 26.24
C ILE A 12 -10.33 -29.02 26.41
N ILE A 13 -10.48 -28.55 27.66
CA ILE A 13 -10.68 -27.11 27.95
C ILE A 13 -9.45 -26.30 27.51
N ILE A 14 -8.24 -26.77 27.79
CA ILE A 14 -7.01 -26.10 27.35
C ILE A 14 -6.93 -26.05 25.82
N LEU A 15 -7.28 -27.14 25.12
CA LEU A 15 -7.28 -27.18 23.66
C LEU A 15 -8.30 -26.19 23.05
N LEU A 16 -9.47 -26.04 23.67
CA LEU A 16 -10.49 -25.06 23.28
C LEU A 16 -10.04 -23.61 23.52
N VAL A 17 -9.37 -23.33 24.63
CA VAL A 17 -8.83 -21.99 24.90
C VAL A 17 -7.71 -21.66 23.90
N LEU A 18 -6.85 -22.63 23.57
CA LEU A 18 -5.79 -22.46 22.59
C LEU A 18 -6.32 -22.27 21.17
N SER A 19 -7.42 -22.95 20.79
CA SER A 19 -8.03 -22.77 19.46
C SER A 19 -8.70 -21.41 19.33
N VAL A 20 -9.34 -20.90 20.39
CA VAL A 20 -9.89 -19.53 20.41
C VAL A 20 -8.77 -18.48 20.34
N LEU A 21 -7.67 -18.66 21.07
CA LEU A 21 -6.49 -17.79 20.97
C LEU A 21 -5.87 -17.82 19.57
N TYR A 22 -5.75 -18.98 18.94
CA TYR A 22 -5.24 -19.11 17.58
C TYR A 22 -6.12 -18.35 16.58
N VAL A 23 -7.46 -18.42 16.70
CA VAL A 23 -8.38 -17.67 15.84
C VAL A 23 -8.21 -16.16 16.02
N ILE A 24 -8.03 -15.67 17.27
CA ILE A 24 -7.80 -14.24 17.55
C ILE A 24 -6.49 -13.75 16.92
N PHE A 25 -5.41 -14.55 16.98
CA PHE A 25 -4.11 -14.20 16.40
C PHE A 25 -3.99 -14.48 14.90
N SER A 26 -4.94 -15.21 14.29
CA SER A 26 -4.96 -15.49 12.85
C SER A 26 -5.58 -14.38 11.99
N GLY A 27 -6.08 -13.31 12.62
CA GLY A 27 -6.64 -12.15 11.93
C GLY A 27 -5.59 -11.46 11.06
N LYS A 28 -5.90 -11.26 9.76
CA LYS A 28 -5.08 -10.58 8.74
C LYS A 28 -4.13 -9.56 9.36
N SER A 29 -2.85 -9.93 9.46
CA SER A 29 -1.85 -9.16 10.18
C SER A 29 -1.65 -7.80 9.52
N GLU A 30 -1.80 -6.75 10.31
CA GLU A 30 -1.28 -5.43 9.93
C GLU A 30 0.22 -5.54 9.65
N LYS A 31 0.68 -4.89 8.59
CA LYS A 31 2.07 -4.85 8.19
C LYS A 31 2.51 -3.40 8.01
N THR A 32 3.69 -3.06 8.50
CA THR A 32 4.36 -1.81 8.16
C THR A 32 4.96 -1.92 6.78
N MET A 33 4.64 -1.00 5.88
CA MET A 33 5.24 -0.96 4.54
C MET A 33 6.56 -0.21 4.56
N GLU A 34 7.57 -0.83 3.98
CA GLU A 34 8.85 -0.19 3.66
C GLU A 34 8.85 0.16 2.18
N VAL A 35 9.44 1.30 1.84
CA VAL A 35 9.56 1.76 0.46
C VAL A 35 11.01 1.88 0.01
N PRO A 36 11.30 1.76 -1.30
CA PRO A 36 12.65 1.98 -1.80
C PRO A 36 13.11 3.43 -1.63
N SER A 37 14.43 3.68 -1.70
CA SER A 37 14.94 5.05 -1.77
C SER A 37 14.60 5.69 -3.12
N GLY A 38 14.30 6.99 -3.11
CA GLY A 38 14.06 7.77 -4.33
C GLY A 38 15.27 7.84 -5.27
N LYS A 39 16.47 7.57 -4.76
CA LYS A 39 17.71 7.57 -5.53
C LYS A 39 17.78 6.45 -6.58
N GLU A 40 16.98 5.40 -6.41
CA GLU A 40 16.87 4.26 -7.32
C GLU A 40 16.08 4.59 -8.60
N PHE A 41 15.42 5.75 -8.63
CA PHE A 41 14.57 6.17 -9.73
C PHE A 41 15.14 7.38 -10.47
N ILE A 42 14.76 7.50 -11.74
CA ILE A 42 15.14 8.61 -12.61
C ILE A 42 13.98 9.60 -12.81
N SER A 43 12.75 9.15 -12.60
CA SER A 43 11.57 10.00 -12.66
C SER A 43 10.39 9.39 -11.92
N VAL A 44 9.49 10.25 -11.47
CA VAL A 44 8.14 9.89 -11.05
C VAL A 44 7.14 10.67 -11.89
N GLN A 45 6.08 10.01 -12.34
CA GLN A 45 4.93 10.67 -12.92
C GLN A 45 3.73 10.48 -11.98
N VAL A 46 3.01 11.58 -11.78
CA VAL A 46 1.83 11.68 -10.93
C VAL A 46 0.65 11.95 -11.84
N GLN A 47 -0.24 10.98 -11.94
CA GLN A 47 -1.42 11.04 -12.77
C GLN A 47 -2.64 11.31 -11.89
N THR A 48 -3.36 12.39 -12.19
CA THR A 48 -4.62 12.70 -11.52
C THR A 48 -5.75 11.91 -12.17
N ILE A 49 -6.56 11.23 -11.36
CA ILE A 49 -7.70 10.44 -11.78
C ILE A 49 -8.94 11.11 -11.19
N GLU A 50 -9.86 11.56 -12.05
CA GLU A 50 -11.15 12.11 -11.65
C GLU A 50 -12.27 11.35 -12.36
N ASN A 51 -13.32 10.95 -11.64
CA ASN A 51 -14.43 10.18 -12.21
C ASN A 51 -13.97 8.94 -13.03
N ASN A 52 -12.99 8.19 -12.51
CA ASN A 52 -12.32 7.04 -13.16
C ASN A 52 -11.57 7.35 -14.46
N LYS A 53 -11.27 8.61 -14.75
CA LYS A 53 -10.56 9.02 -15.96
C LYS A 53 -9.31 9.78 -15.60
N GLU A 54 -8.24 9.51 -16.35
CA GLU A 54 -7.06 10.36 -16.31
C GLU A 54 -7.41 11.79 -16.76
N VAL A 55 -6.99 12.75 -15.95
CA VAL A 55 -7.01 14.16 -16.30
C VAL A 55 -5.63 14.56 -16.81
N LYS A 56 -5.37 14.34 -18.10
CA LYS A 56 -4.04 14.52 -18.72
C LYS A 56 -3.43 15.90 -18.48
N SER A 57 -4.26 16.94 -18.38
CA SER A 57 -3.82 18.31 -18.09
C SER A 57 -3.29 18.52 -16.67
N LYS A 58 -3.52 17.56 -15.77
CA LYS A 58 -3.07 17.55 -14.37
C LYS A 58 -2.02 16.46 -14.10
N THR A 59 -1.42 15.90 -15.15
CA THR A 59 -0.31 14.96 -15.02
C THR A 59 1.00 15.72 -14.85
N VAL A 60 1.77 15.39 -13.81
CA VAL A 60 3.07 16.00 -13.52
C VAL A 60 4.16 14.94 -13.61
N THR A 61 5.29 15.28 -14.24
CA THR A 61 6.49 14.45 -14.24
C THR A 61 7.62 15.18 -13.52
N LEU A 62 8.28 14.50 -12.59
CA LEU A 62 9.44 15.01 -11.87
C LEU A 62 10.65 14.13 -12.14
N THR A 63 11.81 14.75 -12.30
CA THR A 63 13.12 14.09 -12.42
C THR A 63 14.06 14.44 -11.27
N ASP A 64 13.61 15.29 -10.36
CA ASP A 64 14.35 15.72 -9.17
C ASP A 64 14.43 14.56 -8.16
N LYS A 65 15.65 14.12 -7.86
CA LYS A 65 15.91 12.98 -6.97
C LYS A 65 15.57 13.27 -5.52
N GLU A 66 15.76 14.51 -5.05
CA GLU A 66 15.44 14.87 -3.67
C GLU A 66 13.93 14.85 -3.46
N LYS A 67 13.16 15.37 -4.43
CA LYS A 67 11.70 15.30 -4.42
C LYS A 67 11.19 13.86 -4.49
N MET A 68 11.76 13.01 -5.33
CA MET A 68 11.39 11.59 -5.39
C MET A 68 11.64 10.87 -4.06
N ASP A 69 12.78 11.15 -3.42
CA ASP A 69 13.11 10.59 -2.10
C ASP A 69 12.21 11.15 -1.00
N GLU A 70 11.80 12.42 -1.09
CA GLU A 70 10.81 12.99 -0.17
C GLU A 70 9.42 12.39 -0.34
N ILE A 71 8.97 12.14 -1.57
CA ILE A 71 7.69 11.47 -1.88
C ILE A 71 7.67 10.08 -1.23
N LEU A 72 8.71 9.27 -1.46
CA LEU A 72 8.78 7.92 -0.93
C LEU A 72 8.85 7.94 0.61
N ARG A 73 9.69 8.79 1.20
CA ARG A 73 9.73 8.96 2.66
C ARG A 73 8.39 9.38 3.28
N ALA A 74 7.57 10.16 2.57
CA ALA A 74 6.26 10.57 3.07
C ALA A 74 5.26 9.40 3.18
N VAL A 75 5.48 8.32 2.43
CA VAL A 75 4.62 7.13 2.42
C VAL A 75 5.32 5.91 3.03
N ASP A 76 6.49 6.09 3.64
CA ASP A 76 7.24 5.02 4.29
C ASP A 76 6.72 4.75 5.71
N GLY A 77 6.88 3.52 6.18
CA GLY A 77 6.59 3.15 7.57
C GLY A 77 5.12 3.16 7.97
N LEU A 78 4.19 3.27 7.01
CA LEU A 78 2.76 3.29 7.30
C LEU A 78 2.20 1.89 7.55
N LYS A 79 1.28 1.79 8.51
CA LYS A 79 0.57 0.54 8.80
C LYS A 79 -0.45 0.23 7.72
N THR A 80 -0.43 -0.99 7.24
CA THR A 80 -1.27 -1.46 6.16
C THR A 80 -1.90 -2.81 6.48
N LYS A 81 -2.92 -3.15 5.70
CA LYS A 81 -3.53 -4.48 5.67
C LYS A 81 -3.67 -4.92 4.22
N GLN A 82 -3.60 -6.22 4.01
CA GLN A 82 -3.79 -6.81 2.68
C GLN A 82 -5.22 -6.53 2.18
N SER A 83 -5.31 -5.94 1.00
CA SER A 83 -6.53 -5.77 0.22
C SER A 83 -6.57 -6.78 -0.94
N THR A 84 -7.76 -7.05 -1.46
CA THR A 84 -7.88 -7.79 -2.73
C THR A 84 -7.95 -6.78 -3.88
N ILE A 85 -7.54 -7.18 -5.09
CA ILE A 85 -7.66 -6.34 -6.28
C ILE A 85 -9.10 -5.86 -6.46
N THR A 86 -10.08 -6.77 -6.36
CA THR A 86 -11.51 -6.44 -6.46
C THR A 86 -11.98 -5.44 -5.40
N ASN A 87 -11.47 -5.53 -4.17
CA ASN A 87 -11.82 -4.56 -3.13
C ASN A 87 -11.17 -3.22 -3.40
N THR A 88 -9.90 -3.20 -3.80
CA THR A 88 -9.19 -1.97 -4.19
C THR A 88 -9.91 -1.29 -5.35
N GLU A 89 -10.26 -2.00 -6.42
CA GLU A 89 -11.02 -1.47 -7.56
C GLU A 89 -12.34 -0.85 -7.12
N LYS A 90 -13.10 -1.52 -6.25
CA LYS A 90 -14.36 -0.98 -5.71
C LYS A 90 -14.15 0.26 -4.86
N GLU A 91 -13.08 0.32 -4.08
CA GLU A 91 -12.79 1.43 -3.18
C GLU A 91 -12.26 2.67 -3.91
N ILE A 92 -11.58 2.49 -5.05
CA ILE A 92 -11.08 3.61 -5.87
C ILE A 92 -12.05 4.01 -6.98
N LYS A 93 -13.07 3.19 -7.27
CA LYS A 93 -14.07 3.51 -8.27
C LYS A 93 -14.85 4.76 -7.87
N ASP A 94 -14.96 5.70 -8.79
CA ASP A 94 -15.62 6.99 -8.63
C ASP A 94 -15.00 7.84 -7.49
N VAL A 95 -13.76 7.54 -7.10
CA VAL A 95 -13.00 8.29 -6.10
C VAL A 95 -11.83 8.96 -6.77
N ASP A 96 -11.80 10.28 -6.68
CA ASP A 96 -10.67 11.06 -7.16
C ASP A 96 -9.39 10.63 -6.44
N SER A 97 -8.33 10.44 -7.22
CA SER A 97 -7.08 9.84 -6.73
C SER A 97 -5.88 10.26 -7.54
N TYR A 98 -4.71 10.04 -6.96
CA TYR A 98 -3.42 10.32 -7.56
C TYR A 98 -2.63 9.03 -7.68
N PHE A 99 -2.20 8.70 -8.89
CA PHE A 99 -1.37 7.55 -9.16
C PHE A 99 0.08 7.98 -9.33
N PHE A 100 0.95 7.49 -8.44
CA PHE A 100 2.38 7.74 -8.46
C PHE A 100 3.07 6.52 -9.03
N TYR A 101 3.80 6.68 -10.12
CA TYR A 101 4.59 5.61 -10.70
C TYR A 101 5.99 6.08 -11.06
N PHE A 102 6.96 5.25 -10.66
CA PHE A 102 8.38 5.55 -10.70
C PHE A 102 9.05 4.72 -11.78
N GLU A 103 9.94 5.35 -12.53
CA GLU A 103 10.78 4.72 -13.53
C GLU A 103 12.24 4.75 -13.08
N ASN A 104 12.97 3.65 -13.30
CA ASN A 104 14.40 3.54 -13.01
C ASN A 104 15.27 3.49 -14.27
N LYS A 105 14.65 3.61 -15.46
CA LYS A 105 15.31 3.57 -16.77
C LYS A 105 14.66 4.56 -17.73
N LYS A 106 15.46 5.16 -18.63
CA LYS A 106 14.96 6.16 -19.61
C LYS A 106 14.01 5.55 -20.62
N GLU A 107 14.31 4.33 -21.06
CA GLU A 107 13.48 3.55 -21.97
C GLU A 107 12.87 2.39 -21.20
N ARG A 108 11.54 2.28 -21.28
CA ARG A 108 10.78 1.22 -20.66
C ARG A 108 10.14 0.33 -21.74
N ASP A 109 10.13 -0.98 -21.46
CA ASP A 109 9.25 -1.92 -22.13
C ASP A 109 7.79 -1.71 -21.65
N PRO A 110 6.87 -1.27 -22.52
CA PRO A 110 5.48 -1.00 -22.13
C PRO A 110 4.73 -2.27 -21.69
N ARG A 111 5.28 -3.47 -21.97
CA ARG A 111 4.70 -4.75 -21.52
C ARG A 111 5.06 -5.11 -20.09
N LYS A 112 6.05 -4.44 -19.49
CA LYS A 112 6.45 -4.65 -18.10
C LYS A 112 5.72 -3.68 -17.19
N PRO A 113 5.41 -4.06 -15.94
CA PRO A 113 4.89 -3.13 -14.95
C PRO A 113 5.91 -2.01 -14.66
N PHE A 114 5.42 -0.90 -14.10
CA PHE A 114 6.31 0.13 -13.55
C PHE A 114 7.20 -0.49 -12.47
N PRO A 115 8.49 -0.09 -12.37
CA PRO A 115 9.38 -0.56 -11.31
C PRO A 115 8.84 -0.38 -9.88
N TYR A 116 8.12 0.70 -9.62
CA TYR A 116 7.44 0.91 -8.34
C TYR A 116 6.26 1.86 -8.54
N SER A 117 5.19 1.67 -7.78
CA SER A 117 4.04 2.58 -7.81
C SER A 117 3.15 2.45 -6.58
N PHE A 118 2.35 3.48 -6.33
CA PHE A 118 1.28 3.47 -5.33
C PHE A 118 0.18 4.46 -5.73
N PHE A 119 -1.03 4.25 -5.20
CA PHE A 119 -2.15 5.18 -5.34
C PHE A 119 -2.44 5.85 -4.00
N ILE A 120 -2.90 7.09 -4.03
CA ILE A 120 -3.51 7.75 -2.88
C ILE A 120 -4.85 8.36 -3.29
N THR A 121 -5.89 8.06 -2.52
CA THR A 121 -7.24 8.63 -2.72
C THR A 121 -7.30 10.06 -2.18
N GLU A 122 -8.28 10.87 -2.60
CA GLU A 122 -8.56 12.19 -2.01
C GLU A 122 -8.81 12.14 -0.49
N LYS A 123 -9.23 10.99 0.05
CA LYS A 123 -9.38 10.78 1.49
C LYS A 123 -8.05 10.49 2.21
N GLY A 124 -6.97 10.25 1.48
CA GLY A 124 -5.65 9.93 2.02
C GLY A 124 -5.39 8.44 2.27
N TYR A 125 -6.26 7.52 1.81
CA TYR A 125 -5.90 6.09 1.83
C TYR A 125 -4.88 5.77 0.76
N ILE A 126 -3.81 5.08 1.14
CA ILE A 126 -2.71 4.72 0.25
C ILE A 126 -2.79 3.23 -0.08
N TYR A 127 -2.59 2.91 -1.36
CA TYR A 127 -2.58 1.55 -1.89
C TYR A 127 -1.21 1.28 -2.53
N TYR A 128 -0.42 0.46 -1.87
CA TYR A 128 0.88 0.00 -2.37
C TYR A 128 0.65 -1.20 -3.28
N THR A 129 1.25 -1.17 -4.47
CA THR A 129 1.17 -2.26 -5.46
C THR A 129 2.42 -3.14 -5.48
N HIS A 130 3.46 -2.74 -4.74
CA HIS A 130 4.78 -3.36 -4.73
C HIS A 130 5.29 -3.54 -3.30
N ASN A 131 6.12 -4.56 -3.09
CA ASN A 131 6.89 -4.75 -1.85
C ASN A 131 8.39 -4.44 -2.01
N ALA A 132 8.87 -4.33 -3.25
CA ALA A 132 10.22 -3.92 -3.62
C ALA A 132 10.25 -3.44 -5.08
N ILE A 133 11.40 -2.93 -5.54
CA ILE A 133 11.60 -2.52 -6.94
C ILE A 133 11.42 -3.72 -7.86
N ASN A 134 10.61 -3.55 -8.91
CA ASN A 134 10.21 -4.58 -9.89
C ASN A 134 9.50 -5.80 -9.27
N SER A 135 8.97 -5.67 -8.05
CA SER A 135 8.30 -6.76 -7.33
C SER A 135 6.87 -6.36 -6.98
N LEU A 136 5.95 -6.69 -7.89
CA LEU A 136 4.51 -6.59 -7.63
C LEU A 136 4.12 -7.52 -6.49
N ASP A 137 3.22 -7.06 -5.64
CA ASP A 137 2.68 -7.84 -4.54
C ASP A 137 1.15 -7.69 -4.50
N THR A 138 0.50 -8.48 -3.66
CA THR A 138 -0.90 -8.26 -3.35
C THR A 138 -1.08 -6.86 -2.78
N PRO A 139 -2.03 -6.06 -3.29
CA PRO A 139 -2.19 -4.68 -2.86
C PRO A 139 -2.31 -4.54 -1.35
N GLN A 140 -1.50 -3.67 -0.75
CA GLN A 140 -1.58 -3.31 0.66
C GLN A 140 -2.24 -1.94 0.77
N ARG A 141 -3.24 -1.80 1.64
CA ARG A 141 -3.91 -0.54 1.89
C ARG A 141 -3.61 -0.05 3.30
N THR A 142 -3.37 1.24 3.48
CA THR A 142 -3.24 1.83 4.83
C THR A 142 -4.48 1.53 5.69
N VAL A 143 -4.24 1.26 6.97
CA VAL A 143 -5.33 0.99 7.93
C VAL A 143 -6.17 2.26 8.15
N GLU A 144 -5.51 3.41 8.18
CA GLU A 144 -6.08 4.73 8.37
C GLU A 144 -5.87 5.61 7.14
N ALA A 145 -6.62 6.71 7.07
CA ALA A 145 -6.47 7.72 6.03
C ALA A 145 -5.41 8.74 6.47
N HIS A 146 -4.54 9.15 5.55
CA HIS A 146 -3.44 10.08 5.79
C HIS A 146 -3.58 11.35 4.91
N PRO A 147 -4.56 12.23 5.21
CA PRO A 147 -4.78 13.46 4.45
C PRO A 147 -3.60 14.45 4.55
N ASP A 148 -2.83 14.38 5.63
CA ASP A 148 -1.58 15.11 5.83
C ASP A 148 -0.49 14.65 4.85
N VAL A 149 -0.38 13.34 4.64
CA VAL A 149 0.52 12.76 3.62
C VAL A 149 0.09 13.19 2.23
N LEU A 150 -1.22 13.13 1.92
CA LEU A 150 -1.73 13.64 0.63
C LEU A 150 -1.37 15.12 0.42
N LYS A 151 -1.61 15.97 1.43
CA LYS A 151 -1.26 17.38 1.36
C LYS A 151 0.23 17.58 1.07
N LYS A 152 1.10 16.87 1.80
CA LYS A 152 2.55 16.93 1.58
C LYS A 152 2.94 16.48 0.17
N LEU A 153 2.34 15.40 -0.34
CA LEU A 153 2.58 14.93 -1.70
C LEU A 153 2.14 15.96 -2.75
N LYS A 154 1.00 16.63 -2.56
CA LYS A 154 0.55 17.75 -3.40
C LYS A 154 1.55 18.91 -3.37
N GLU A 155 2.07 19.29 -2.21
CA GLU A 155 3.08 20.35 -2.06
C GLU A 155 4.41 20.02 -2.77
N ILE A 156 4.91 18.78 -2.66
CA ILE A 156 6.17 18.36 -3.30
C ILE A 156 6.04 18.38 -4.83
N THR A 157 4.90 17.88 -5.32
CA THR A 157 4.67 17.62 -6.75
C THR A 157 4.05 18.80 -7.50
N GLY A 158 3.34 19.68 -6.81
CA GLY A 158 2.58 20.77 -7.40
C GLY A 158 1.25 20.34 -8.04
N VAL A 159 0.78 19.10 -7.81
CA VAL A 159 -0.56 18.69 -8.26
C VAL A 159 -1.64 19.32 -7.36
N GLN A 160 -2.77 19.71 -7.97
CA GLN A 160 -3.91 20.32 -7.27
C GLN A 160 -5.00 19.29 -6.98
#